data_AF-E1WZ57-F1
#
_entry.id   AF-E1WZ57-F1
#
_cell.length_a   1.000
_cell.length_b   1.000
_cell.length_c   1.000
_cell.angle_alpha   90.00
_cell.angle_beta   90.00
_cell.angle_gamma   90.00
#
_symmetry.space_group_name_H-M   'P 1'
#
loop_
_entity.id
_entity.type
_entity.pdbx_description
1 polymer ?
#
loop_
_entity_poly.entity_id
_entity_poly.type
_entity_poly.pdbx_seq_one_letter_code
_entity_poly.pdbx_strand_id
1 'polypeptide(L)'
;MAETKRTLTLIILSVFLFTSCVGEGGSSRKSRFANNSTTDITGGSGGDTGGNSGSAPGSGDTVGNDSGVSIGSQVELMHLVDPFDGTYKKKLTLPKNFTGLLYLSGLNISSLSDRLVYARFVFGKEYEPITVPATIGRAPGITPQTDVEVVILDMNNHPFEDIRLSYNLFDYNEYADEGRVGGLTDIVSDPRDPGLYCRGLNAKDDKTFESGVGNSACDTAGEVCKYTYARIEDIGLYYDTDTASLPFSPTEPHVALSSNDYQSEPFSNSIKRCLPDTVNQTINENVLGVTFPGGFGYGVKVDVNGGVCGDVAGEECYTYYGPYRDIDRASWQISGAAIYSDTDASTAPTGIYKKSFGVNGYESFLFPRAGKMDLQSGVEYIGSETPFVGTSFDTSVLTASGESDYLFGCSIRATNYDSTTQEGISSCNVTARVELFSRDVNGQEVIITQSNNIVLQLIRPSLTDYRGQEVLYTSMKTCSSSQTCGGSECCFNNRCWSKELVSQCLEDVPVVGNKGVGESCQSDYECSSICCNQTTGSCAVHLNTDDQQVFCSKSPGQSCVAKEWCRQENVPNCFIVKTGADNTGQPTCALRCYNVPTFGDCTNGLCTPPEIPPVPVFDPENPDCSDAIDPPTFN
;
A
#
# COMPACT_ATOMS: atom_id res chain seq x y z
N MET A 1 2.43 -21.94 -53.11
CA MET A 1 1.60 -20.71 -53.14
C MET A 1 0.39 -20.74 -52.20
N ALA A 2 -0.09 -21.92 -51.75
CA ALA A 2 -1.19 -22.00 -50.77
C ALA A 2 -0.72 -21.83 -49.31
N GLU A 3 0.49 -22.29 -48.96
CA GLU A 3 1.03 -22.17 -47.59
C GLU A 3 1.41 -20.74 -47.21
N THR A 4 1.98 -19.96 -48.13
CA THR A 4 2.32 -18.55 -47.90
C THR A 4 1.11 -17.66 -47.65
N LYS A 5 -0.08 -18.05 -48.16
CA LYS A 5 -1.33 -17.34 -47.84
C LYS A 5 -1.85 -17.69 -46.45
N ARG A 6 -1.64 -18.93 -45.96
CA ARG A 6 -2.08 -19.34 -44.62
C ARG A 6 -1.26 -18.67 -43.52
N THR A 7 0.06 -18.55 -43.69
CA THR A 7 0.93 -17.85 -42.73
C THR A 7 0.68 -16.34 -42.72
N LEU A 8 0.43 -15.72 -43.87
CA LEU A 8 0.07 -14.30 -43.92
C LEU A 8 -1.28 -14.01 -43.24
N THR A 9 -2.25 -14.93 -43.38
CA THR A 9 -3.57 -14.78 -42.76
C THR A 9 -3.49 -14.97 -41.24
N LEU A 10 -2.66 -15.91 -40.76
CA LEU A 10 -2.40 -16.10 -39.33
C LEU A 10 -1.69 -14.91 -38.70
N ILE A 11 -0.70 -14.33 -39.38
CA ILE A 11 0.03 -13.14 -38.90
C ILE A 11 -0.90 -11.92 -38.82
N ILE A 12 -1.77 -11.72 -39.82
CA ILE A 12 -2.75 -10.63 -39.81
C ILE A 12 -3.79 -10.84 -38.69
N LEU A 13 -4.23 -12.08 -38.42
CA LEU A 13 -5.16 -12.37 -37.33
C LEU A 13 -4.54 -12.13 -35.94
N SER A 14 -3.25 -12.43 -35.76
CA SER A 14 -2.53 -12.14 -34.52
C SER A 14 -2.28 -10.64 -34.31
N VAL A 15 -2.10 -9.85 -35.39
CA VAL A 15 -1.96 -8.38 -35.27
C VAL A 15 -3.28 -7.72 -34.84
N PHE A 16 -4.44 -8.26 -35.22
CA PHE A 16 -5.74 -7.76 -34.76
C PHE A 16 -6.07 -8.13 -33.29
N LEU A 17 -5.39 -9.10 -32.69
CA LEU A 17 -5.59 -9.50 -31.29
C LEU A 17 -4.73 -8.70 -30.30
N PHE A 18 -3.72 -7.95 -30.77
CA PHE A 18 -2.87 -7.09 -29.94
C PHE A 18 -3.26 -5.60 -29.93
N THR A 19 -4.34 -5.21 -30.62
CA THR A 19 -4.83 -3.80 -30.64
C THR A 19 -6.04 -3.54 -29.74
N SER A 20 -6.42 -4.46 -28.85
CA SER A 20 -7.58 -4.27 -27.94
C SER A 20 -7.26 -3.68 -26.56
N CYS A 21 -6.06 -3.11 -26.37
CA CYS A 21 -5.75 -2.31 -25.18
C CYS A 21 -5.02 -1.01 -25.59
N VAL A 22 -5.69 -0.18 -26.39
CA VAL A 22 -5.38 1.25 -26.51
C VAL A 22 -6.70 1.98 -26.28
N GLY A 23 -6.76 2.76 -25.19
CA GLY A 23 -7.93 3.56 -24.85
C GLY A 23 -8.12 4.70 -25.83
N GLU A 24 -8.99 4.51 -26.82
CA GLU A 24 -9.56 5.60 -27.60
C GLU A 24 -10.79 6.17 -26.88
N GLY A 25 -10.78 7.48 -26.67
CA GLY A 25 -11.84 8.25 -26.05
C GLY A 25 -13.19 8.06 -26.75
N GLY A 26 -14.09 7.36 -26.06
CA GLY A 26 -15.49 7.26 -26.42
C GLY A 26 -16.23 8.55 -26.06
N SER A 27 -16.60 9.29 -27.10
CA SER A 27 -17.63 10.33 -27.09
C SER A 27 -18.89 9.87 -26.36
N SER A 28 -19.16 10.46 -25.19
CA SER A 28 -20.41 10.23 -24.47
C SER A 28 -21.58 10.84 -25.23
N ARG A 29 -22.51 9.96 -25.62
CA ARG A 29 -23.84 10.25 -26.12
C ARG A 29 -24.55 11.21 -25.15
N LYS A 30 -24.89 12.41 -25.64
CA LYS A 30 -25.84 13.32 -25.00
C LYS A 30 -27.21 12.65 -24.90
N SER A 31 -27.58 12.12 -23.74
CA SER A 31 -28.99 11.95 -23.39
C SER A 31 -29.56 13.34 -23.09
N ARG A 32 -30.46 13.81 -23.94
CA ARG A 32 -31.27 15.00 -23.69
C ARG A 32 -32.13 14.76 -22.45
N PHE A 33 -31.83 15.44 -21.36
CA PHE A 33 -32.85 15.87 -20.41
C PHE A 33 -33.07 17.37 -20.64
N ALA A 34 -34.23 17.68 -21.22
CA ALA A 34 -34.75 19.02 -21.31
C ALA A 34 -35.40 19.35 -19.96
N ASN A 35 -34.91 20.37 -19.27
CA ASN A 35 -35.69 21.09 -18.28
C ASN A 35 -35.94 22.50 -18.80
N ASN A 36 -37.14 22.64 -19.37
CA ASN A 36 -37.82 23.91 -19.55
C ASN A 36 -38.30 24.35 -18.17
N SER A 37 -37.72 25.42 -17.63
CA SER A 37 -38.46 26.34 -16.75
C SER A 37 -37.87 27.73 -16.93
N THR A 38 -38.49 28.44 -17.87
CA THR A 38 -38.45 29.89 -18.01
C THR A 38 -38.92 30.56 -16.72
N THR A 39 -38.08 31.44 -16.17
CA THR A 39 -38.55 32.68 -15.55
C THR A 39 -37.48 33.75 -15.76
N ASP A 40 -37.77 34.62 -16.73
CA ASP A 40 -37.16 35.93 -16.92
C ASP A 40 -37.28 36.76 -15.64
N ILE A 41 -36.20 37.41 -15.19
CA ILE A 41 -36.26 38.80 -14.73
C ILE A 41 -34.99 39.52 -15.20
N THR A 42 -35.20 40.46 -16.12
CA THR A 42 -34.29 41.47 -16.65
C THR A 42 -33.75 42.42 -15.58
N GLY A 43 -32.52 42.89 -15.77
CA GLY A 43 -31.78 43.75 -14.85
C GLY A 43 -32.25 45.20 -14.69
N GLY A 44 -31.53 45.92 -13.82
CA GLY A 44 -31.66 47.36 -13.62
C GLY A 44 -30.75 47.88 -12.50
N SER A 45 -29.77 48.71 -12.88
CA SER A 45 -28.81 49.43 -12.03
C SER A 45 -29.41 50.44 -11.05
N GLY A 46 -28.66 50.72 -9.97
CA GLY A 46 -28.42 52.10 -9.53
C GLY A 46 -28.70 52.44 -8.06
N GLY A 47 -27.67 52.92 -7.35
CA GLY A 47 -27.77 54.14 -6.51
C GLY A 47 -27.95 53.99 -4.99
N ASP A 48 -26.81 54.13 -4.29
CA ASP A 48 -26.54 55.07 -3.18
C ASP A 48 -27.31 55.10 -1.83
N THR A 49 -26.49 55.34 -0.80
CA THR A 49 -26.72 55.99 0.51
C THR A 49 -27.45 55.25 1.66
N GLY A 50 -26.65 54.84 2.65
CA GLY A 50 -26.62 55.44 4.00
C GLY A 50 -27.71 55.07 5.01
N GLY A 51 -27.28 54.69 6.22
CA GLY A 51 -28.03 55.03 7.45
C GLY A 51 -28.25 53.88 8.44
N ASN A 52 -27.60 54.02 9.60
CA ASN A 52 -27.90 53.36 10.87
C ASN A 52 -29.39 53.17 11.15
N SER A 53 -29.76 52.09 11.85
CA SER A 53 -30.38 52.11 13.19
C SER A 53 -30.88 50.72 13.55
N GLY A 54 -30.48 50.20 14.72
CA GLY A 54 -31.11 49.04 15.31
C GLY A 54 -32.52 49.33 15.85
N SER A 55 -33.31 48.28 16.08
CA SER A 55 -34.19 48.08 17.25
C SER A 55 -35.05 46.82 17.09
N ALA A 56 -34.95 45.96 18.12
CA ALA A 56 -35.98 45.21 18.84
C ALA A 56 -37.11 44.41 18.12
N PRO A 57 -37.54 43.26 18.70
CA PRO A 57 -38.51 42.36 18.09
C PRO A 57 -39.96 42.81 18.36
N GLY A 58 -40.78 42.84 17.31
CA GLY A 58 -42.21 43.08 17.37
C GLY A 58 -43.00 41.80 17.19
N SER A 59 -43.67 41.37 18.27
CA SER A 59 -44.76 40.39 18.28
C SER A 59 -45.96 40.88 17.45
N GLY A 60 -46.57 40.01 16.65
CA GLY A 60 -47.78 40.34 15.88
C GLY A 60 -48.30 39.21 15.00
N ASP A 61 -48.89 38.22 15.66
CA ASP A 61 -49.82 37.18 15.19
C ASP A 61 -50.52 37.42 13.83
N THR A 62 -50.37 36.49 12.89
CA THR A 62 -51.41 36.13 11.93
C THR A 62 -51.43 34.61 11.73
N VAL A 63 -52.48 34.00 12.29
CA VAL A 63 -52.90 32.61 12.08
C VAL A 63 -53.17 32.38 10.59
N GLY A 64 -52.16 31.86 9.89
CA GLY A 64 -52.29 31.16 8.62
C GLY A 64 -52.32 29.67 8.88
N ASN A 65 -53.50 29.08 8.72
CA ASN A 65 -53.75 27.65 8.85
C ASN A 65 -53.07 26.93 7.67
N ASP A 66 -51.77 26.64 7.81
CA ASP A 66 -51.08 25.72 6.94
C ASP A 66 -50.66 24.49 7.73
N SER A 67 -51.24 23.37 7.31
CA SER A 67 -50.73 22.01 7.42
C SER A 67 -49.38 21.95 8.13
N GLY A 68 -49.38 21.49 9.38
CA GLY A 68 -48.16 21.25 10.14
C GLY A 68 -47.25 20.26 9.42
N VAL A 69 -46.41 20.78 8.53
CA VAL A 69 -45.09 20.22 8.28
C VAL A 69 -44.34 20.55 9.56
N SER A 70 -44.28 19.58 10.46
CA SER A 70 -43.20 19.51 11.43
C SER A 70 -41.93 19.90 10.69
N ILE A 71 -41.31 21.02 11.07
CA ILE A 71 -39.93 21.30 10.74
C ILE A 71 -39.16 20.18 11.45
N GLY A 72 -39.08 19.02 10.79
CA GLY A 72 -38.23 17.92 11.20
C GLY A 72 -36.84 18.50 11.24
N SER A 73 -36.24 18.51 12.42
CA SER A 73 -34.89 18.98 12.65
C SER A 73 -33.95 18.35 11.61
N GLN A 74 -33.43 19.15 10.67
CA GLN A 74 -32.61 18.65 9.56
C GLN A 74 -31.39 17.93 10.13
N VAL A 75 -31.12 16.73 9.62
CA VAL A 75 -29.95 15.94 10.02
C VAL A 75 -28.70 16.56 9.39
N GLU A 76 -27.65 16.73 10.18
CA GLU A 76 -26.36 17.26 9.70
C GLU A 76 -25.20 16.40 10.20
N LEU A 77 -24.29 16.01 9.30
CA LEU A 77 -23.06 15.31 9.65
C LEU A 77 -21.94 16.30 10.00
N MET A 78 -21.36 16.14 11.19
CA MET A 78 -20.40 17.08 11.76
C MET A 78 -18.98 16.51 11.87
N HIS A 79 -18.83 15.27 12.34
CA HIS A 79 -17.52 14.67 12.57
C HIS A 79 -17.51 13.16 12.26
N LEU A 80 -16.31 12.65 12.02
CA LEU A 80 -15.98 11.23 12.11
C LEU A 80 -15.37 10.98 13.49
N VAL A 81 -15.62 9.80 14.09
CA VAL A 81 -14.88 9.37 15.28
C VAL A 81 -13.68 8.57 14.82
N ASP A 82 -12.50 8.95 15.27
CA ASP A 82 -11.29 8.20 15.02
C ASP A 82 -11.31 6.88 15.81
N PRO A 83 -11.24 5.71 15.14
CA PRO A 83 -11.31 4.42 15.80
C PRO A 83 -10.06 4.09 16.64
N PHE A 84 -8.94 4.80 16.44
CA PHE A 84 -7.68 4.54 17.13
C PHE A 84 -7.56 5.30 18.45
N ASP A 85 -8.05 6.55 18.51
CA ASP A 85 -7.96 7.41 19.70
C ASP A 85 -9.32 7.82 20.31
N GLY A 86 -10.43 7.55 19.61
CA GLY A 86 -11.79 7.86 20.05
C GLY A 86 -12.19 9.34 19.94
N THR A 87 -11.37 10.18 19.31
CA THR A 87 -11.63 11.62 19.20
C THR A 87 -12.48 11.98 17.98
N TYR A 88 -13.21 13.10 18.06
CA TYR A 88 -14.00 13.61 16.93
C TYR A 88 -13.13 14.43 15.98
N LYS A 89 -13.04 14.01 14.72
CA LYS A 89 -12.24 14.67 13.68
C LYS A 89 -13.10 15.05 12.47
N LYS A 90 -12.83 16.22 11.89
CA LYS A 90 -13.40 16.59 10.57
C LYS A 90 -12.67 15.93 9.41
N LYS A 91 -11.42 15.53 9.62
CA LYS A 91 -10.59 14.77 8.69
C LYS A 91 -10.12 13.52 9.41
N LEU A 92 -10.40 12.36 8.83
CA LEU A 92 -9.94 11.07 9.36
C LEU A 92 -9.14 10.36 8.27
N THR A 93 -7.96 9.85 8.62
CA THR A 93 -7.13 9.02 7.74
C THR A 93 -7.26 7.56 8.17
N LEU A 94 -7.75 6.69 7.28
CA LEU A 94 -7.90 5.26 7.54
C LEU A 94 -7.18 4.41 6.48
N PRO A 95 -6.56 3.29 6.89
CA PRO A 95 -6.15 2.26 5.95
C PRO A 95 -7.35 1.67 5.20
N LYS A 96 -7.19 1.37 3.91
CA LYS A 96 -8.28 0.81 3.09
C LYS A 96 -8.76 -0.58 3.54
N ASN A 97 -7.92 -1.32 4.26
CA ASN A 97 -8.25 -2.63 4.85
C ASN A 97 -8.80 -2.55 6.28
N PHE A 98 -9.17 -1.36 6.77
CA PHE A 98 -9.69 -1.19 8.13
C PHE A 98 -10.91 -2.09 8.40
N THR A 99 -10.86 -2.80 9.53
CA THR A 99 -11.95 -3.64 10.06
C THR A 99 -12.46 -3.08 11.38
N GLY A 100 -13.75 -3.29 11.64
CA GLY A 100 -14.40 -2.86 12.88
C GLY A 100 -15.52 -1.84 12.64
N LEU A 101 -15.77 -1.01 13.64
CA LEU A 101 -16.86 -0.03 13.61
C LEU A 101 -16.32 1.37 13.34
N LEU A 102 -16.89 2.03 12.35
CA LEU A 102 -16.64 3.45 12.06
C LEU A 102 -17.89 4.25 12.47
N TYR A 103 -17.68 5.37 13.16
CA TYR A 103 -18.78 6.19 13.67
C TYR A 103 -18.81 7.57 13.01
N LEU A 104 -20.00 8.00 12.59
CA LEU A 104 -20.28 9.38 12.17
C LEU A 104 -21.14 10.07 13.22
N SER A 105 -20.76 11.27 13.63
CA SER A 105 -21.52 12.09 14.57
C SER A 105 -22.09 13.33 13.90
N GLY A 106 -23.20 13.81 14.43
CA GLY A 106 -23.98 14.85 13.81
C GLY A 106 -25.09 15.40 14.68
N LEU A 107 -25.83 16.37 14.13
CA LEU A 107 -27.00 16.94 14.75
C LEU A 107 -28.26 16.19 14.29
N ASN A 108 -29.20 16.02 15.22
CA ASN A 108 -30.52 15.41 14.97
C ASN A 108 -30.49 13.96 14.43
N ILE A 109 -29.39 13.24 14.65
CA ILE A 109 -29.23 11.83 14.25
C ILE A 109 -30.31 10.94 14.88
N SER A 110 -30.80 11.32 16.06
CA SER A 110 -31.91 10.68 16.78
C SER A 110 -33.18 10.50 15.97
N SER A 111 -33.44 11.41 15.03
CA SER A 111 -34.61 11.35 14.15
C SER A 111 -34.57 10.18 13.16
N LEU A 112 -33.44 9.47 13.06
CA LEU A 112 -33.21 8.39 12.12
C LEU A 112 -33.33 6.98 12.71
N SER A 113 -33.59 6.85 14.02
CA SER A 113 -33.63 5.55 14.72
C SER A 113 -34.59 4.52 14.11
N ASP A 114 -35.71 4.99 13.53
CA ASP A 114 -36.74 4.13 12.94
C ASP A 114 -36.54 3.86 11.44
N ARG A 115 -35.38 4.26 10.85
CA ARG A 115 -35.11 4.14 9.42
C ARG A 115 -33.91 3.23 9.14
N LEU A 116 -33.98 2.49 8.04
CA LEU A 116 -32.81 1.85 7.45
C LEU A 116 -31.99 2.93 6.74
N VAL A 117 -30.80 3.22 7.29
CA VAL A 117 -29.90 4.25 6.79
C VAL A 117 -28.69 3.60 6.14
N TYR A 118 -28.18 4.26 5.11
CA TYR A 118 -26.94 3.91 4.44
C TYR A 118 -26.05 5.17 4.40
N ALA A 119 -24.74 4.97 4.57
CA ALA A 119 -23.76 6.01 4.33
C ALA A 119 -23.08 5.77 2.98
N ARG A 120 -23.05 6.80 2.14
CA ARG A 120 -22.32 6.79 0.86
C ARG A 120 -21.14 7.73 0.94
N PHE A 121 -19.94 7.19 0.78
CA PHE A 121 -18.69 7.92 0.64
C PHE A 121 -18.40 8.11 -0.85
N VAL A 122 -18.24 9.36 -1.27
CA VAL A 122 -17.98 9.69 -2.68
C VAL A 122 -16.53 10.10 -2.82
N PHE A 123 -15.71 9.26 -3.44
CA PHE A 123 -14.25 9.39 -3.50
C PHE A 123 -13.74 10.07 -4.78
N GLY A 124 -12.70 10.88 -4.59
CA GLY A 124 -11.89 11.48 -5.65
C GLY A 124 -12.64 12.48 -6.54
N LYS A 125 -11.93 12.97 -7.56
CA LYS A 125 -12.46 13.85 -8.61
C LYS A 125 -13.46 13.13 -9.52
N GLU A 126 -13.37 11.80 -9.56
CA GLU A 126 -14.24 10.92 -10.37
C GLU A 126 -15.59 10.62 -9.69
N TYR A 127 -15.75 11.00 -8.42
CA TYR A 127 -16.95 10.77 -7.62
C TYR A 127 -17.37 9.30 -7.51
N GLU A 128 -16.40 8.42 -7.27
CA GLU A 128 -16.65 6.98 -7.08
C GLU A 128 -17.43 6.72 -5.78
N PRO A 129 -18.66 6.18 -5.83
CA PRO A 129 -19.49 6.01 -4.65
C PRO A 129 -19.29 4.64 -3.99
N ILE A 130 -19.08 4.63 -2.68
CA ILE A 130 -19.05 3.41 -1.86
C ILE A 130 -20.12 3.51 -0.79
N THR A 131 -21.03 2.55 -0.78
CA THR A 131 -22.17 2.52 0.13
C THR A 131 -21.95 1.49 1.22
N VAL A 132 -22.05 1.93 2.47
CA VAL A 132 -21.95 1.10 3.66
C VAL A 132 -23.28 1.12 4.41
N PRO A 133 -23.86 -0.05 4.77
CA PRO A 133 -25.02 -0.12 5.63
C PRO A 133 -24.74 0.55 6.98
N ALA A 134 -25.71 1.29 7.50
CA ALA A 134 -25.56 2.05 8.73
C ALA A 134 -26.65 1.69 9.74
N THR A 135 -26.27 1.68 11.02
CA THR A 135 -27.21 1.53 12.15
C THR A 135 -27.11 2.74 13.06
N ILE A 136 -28.24 3.22 13.58
CA ILE A 136 -28.23 4.30 14.57
C ILE A 136 -28.08 3.70 15.96
N GLY A 137 -27.11 4.19 16.73
CA GLY A 137 -26.86 3.69 18.07
C GLY A 137 -26.28 4.76 18.99
N ARG A 138 -26.00 4.36 20.23
CA ARG A 138 -25.34 5.21 21.21
C ARG A 138 -23.87 4.83 21.30
N ALA A 139 -23.00 5.83 21.24
CA ALA A 139 -21.59 5.67 21.58
C ALA A 139 -21.29 6.45 22.87
N PRO A 140 -20.41 5.91 23.74
CA PRO A 140 -19.94 6.66 24.90
C PRO A 140 -19.22 7.92 24.42
N GLY A 141 -19.62 9.08 24.93
CA GLY A 141 -18.94 10.35 24.66
C GLY A 141 -17.51 10.39 25.22
N ILE A 142 -16.75 11.41 24.81
CA ILE A 142 -15.38 11.68 25.33
C ILE A 142 -15.39 11.82 26.87
N THR A 143 -16.54 12.21 27.45
CA THR A 143 -16.80 12.08 28.88
C THR A 143 -17.79 10.94 29.14
N PRO A 144 -17.55 10.04 30.13
CA PRO A 144 -18.40 8.89 30.43
C PRO A 144 -19.86 9.20 30.85
N GLN A 145 -20.25 10.48 30.85
CA GLN A 145 -21.55 10.96 31.33
C GLN A 145 -22.45 11.51 30.21
N THR A 146 -21.98 11.56 28.96
CA THR A 146 -22.81 11.98 27.82
C THR A 146 -22.91 10.85 26.79
N ASP A 147 -24.08 10.22 26.71
CA ASP A 147 -24.42 9.35 25.58
C ASP A 147 -24.70 10.24 24.36
N VAL A 148 -23.99 10.01 23.26
CA VAL A 148 -24.25 10.70 21.98
C VAL A 148 -24.78 9.67 20.99
N GLU A 149 -25.85 10.02 20.28
CA GLU A 149 -26.38 9.19 19.21
C GLU A 149 -25.57 9.41 17.92
N VAL A 150 -25.10 8.31 17.36
CA VAL A 150 -24.17 8.26 16.24
C VAL A 150 -24.64 7.29 15.18
N VAL A 151 -24.17 7.50 13.96
CA VAL A 151 -24.32 6.55 12.86
C VAL A 151 -23.15 5.57 12.95
N ILE A 152 -23.45 4.29 13.11
CA ILE A 152 -22.50 3.21 13.23
C ILE A 152 -22.42 2.48 11.89
N LEU A 153 -21.23 2.36 11.35
CA LEU A 153 -20.92 1.68 10.10
C LEU A 153 -20.11 0.42 10.41
N ASP A 154 -20.57 -0.72 9.89
CA ASP A 154 -19.84 -1.97 10.00
C ASP A 154 -18.87 -2.12 8.82
N MET A 155 -17.58 -2.15 9.13
CA MET A 155 -16.48 -2.25 8.17
C MET A 155 -15.94 -3.69 8.03
N ASN A 156 -16.58 -4.69 8.65
CA ASN A 156 -16.14 -6.09 8.60
C ASN A 156 -16.12 -6.69 7.18
N ASN A 157 -16.94 -6.14 6.27
CA ASN A 157 -16.94 -6.55 4.86
C ASN A 157 -15.87 -5.83 4.01
N HIS A 158 -14.96 -5.10 4.65
CA HIS A 158 -13.87 -4.37 3.98
C HIS A 158 -14.32 -3.52 2.77
N PRO A 159 -15.33 -2.65 2.91
CA PRO A 159 -15.94 -1.96 1.77
C PRO A 159 -14.98 -1.03 1.02
N PHE A 160 -13.80 -0.74 1.57
CA PHE A 160 -12.79 0.14 0.98
C PHE A 160 -11.59 -0.60 0.39
N GLU A 161 -11.48 -1.92 0.57
CA GLU A 161 -10.28 -2.68 0.22
C GLU A 161 -9.92 -2.62 -1.27
N ASP A 162 -10.94 -2.70 -2.13
CA ASP A 162 -10.77 -2.67 -3.59
C ASP A 162 -10.66 -1.26 -4.19
N ILE A 163 -10.77 -0.20 -3.37
CA ILE A 163 -10.62 1.16 -3.86
C ILE A 163 -9.17 1.39 -4.30
N ARG A 164 -9.02 1.94 -5.51
CA ARG A 164 -7.73 2.35 -6.04
C ARG A 164 -7.27 3.65 -5.41
N LEU A 165 -6.04 3.67 -4.93
CA LEU A 165 -5.40 4.86 -4.37
C LEU A 165 -4.70 5.68 -5.45
N SER A 166 -5.48 6.36 -6.27
CA SER A 166 -5.01 7.03 -7.50
C SER A 166 -4.35 8.40 -7.28
N TYR A 167 -4.26 8.88 -6.04
CA TYR A 167 -3.73 10.20 -5.70
C TYR A 167 -2.56 10.10 -4.72
N ASN A 168 -1.91 11.23 -4.44
CA ASN A 168 -0.73 11.29 -3.58
C ASN A 168 -0.99 12.13 -2.32
N LEU A 169 -0.40 11.70 -1.22
CA LEU A 169 -0.29 12.41 0.05
C LEU A 169 0.79 13.46 -0.04
N PHE A 170 0.45 14.66 0.42
CA PHE A 170 1.37 15.77 0.58
C PHE A 170 1.47 16.16 2.04
N ASP A 171 2.70 16.38 2.46
CA ASP A 171 3.07 16.73 3.81
C ASP A 171 3.01 18.24 4.01
N TYR A 172 1.96 18.67 4.70
CA TYR A 172 1.71 20.08 4.99
C TYR A 172 2.10 20.50 6.40
N ASN A 173 2.92 19.71 7.09
CA ASN A 173 3.39 20.04 8.43
C ASN A 173 4.41 21.20 8.40
N GLU A 174 4.39 21.98 9.48
CA GLU A 174 5.38 23.03 9.73
C GLU A 174 6.58 22.40 10.41
N TYR A 175 7.73 22.46 9.74
CA TYR A 175 9.00 22.04 10.31
C TYR A 175 9.73 23.26 10.86
N ALA A 176 9.32 23.72 12.05
CA ALA A 176 9.83 24.96 12.65
C ALA A 176 11.35 24.95 12.91
N ASP A 177 11.96 23.78 13.00
CA ASP A 177 13.41 23.60 13.13
C ASP A 177 14.09 23.15 11.82
N GLU A 178 13.47 23.42 10.65
CA GLU A 178 14.07 23.17 9.33
C GLU A 178 15.48 23.76 9.26
N GLY A 179 16.50 22.89 9.15
CA GLY A 179 17.91 23.28 9.05
C GLY A 179 18.71 23.34 10.36
N ARG A 180 18.14 22.91 11.49
CA ARG A 180 18.90 22.70 12.74
C ARG A 180 19.27 21.24 12.94
N VAL A 181 20.51 20.98 13.36
CA VAL A 181 20.98 19.65 13.78
C VAL A 181 20.15 19.21 14.99
N GLY A 182 19.43 18.09 14.86
CA GLY A 182 18.57 17.54 15.92
C GLY A 182 17.17 18.15 16.03
N GLY A 183 16.78 19.09 15.16
CA GLY A 183 15.40 19.64 15.05
C GLY A 183 14.39 18.70 14.40
N LEU A 184 14.56 17.40 14.58
CA LEU A 184 14.07 16.35 13.67
C LEU A 184 13.08 15.39 14.34
N THR A 185 12.63 15.68 15.57
CA THR A 185 11.61 14.87 16.25
C THR A 185 10.26 14.90 15.52
N ASP A 186 10.10 15.87 14.63
CA ASP A 186 8.80 16.18 14.04
C ASP A 186 8.67 15.66 12.60
N ILE A 187 9.73 15.06 12.01
CA ILE A 187 9.66 14.52 10.65
C ILE A 187 8.62 13.41 10.58
N VAL A 188 7.61 13.62 9.75
CA VAL A 188 6.48 12.72 9.67
C VAL A 188 6.86 11.47 8.89
N SER A 189 6.68 10.33 9.54
CA SER A 189 6.85 8.99 8.96
C SER A 189 5.56 8.16 8.96
N ASP A 190 4.57 8.52 9.79
CA ASP A 190 3.26 7.86 9.82
C ASP A 190 2.33 8.48 8.74
N PRO A 191 1.86 7.71 7.75
CA PRO A 191 0.90 8.18 6.73
C PRO A 191 -0.47 8.62 7.29
N ARG A 192 -0.75 8.36 8.58
CA ARG A 192 -1.99 8.79 9.26
C ARG A 192 -1.87 10.17 9.92
N ASP A 193 -0.69 10.79 9.88
CA ASP A 193 -0.47 12.09 10.48
C ASP A 193 -1.49 13.14 9.99
N PRO A 194 -2.07 13.95 10.91
CA PRO A 194 -3.13 14.88 10.57
C PRO A 194 -2.70 16.00 9.61
N GLY A 195 -1.40 16.28 9.48
CA GLY A 195 -0.84 17.26 8.55
C GLY A 195 -0.67 16.75 7.12
N LEU A 196 -0.98 15.47 6.83
CA LEU A 196 -0.85 14.89 5.48
C LEU A 196 -2.16 14.93 4.68
N TYR A 197 -2.18 15.58 3.51
CA TYR A 197 -3.40 15.76 2.72
C TYR A 197 -3.31 15.08 1.37
N CYS A 198 -4.38 14.35 1.02
CA CYS A 198 -4.52 13.69 -0.26
C CYS A 198 -5.05 14.65 -1.33
N ARG A 199 -4.26 14.90 -2.39
CA ARG A 199 -4.65 15.79 -3.48
C ARG A 199 -5.47 15.05 -4.54
N GLY A 200 -6.76 14.85 -4.25
CA GLY A 200 -7.66 14.05 -5.10
C GLY A 200 -8.96 14.72 -5.50
N LEU A 201 -9.23 15.98 -5.11
CA LEU A 201 -10.54 16.62 -5.27
C LEU A 201 -10.54 17.70 -6.35
N ASN A 202 -11.73 18.01 -6.87
CA ASN A 202 -11.92 19.25 -7.62
C ASN A 202 -11.83 20.45 -6.65
N ALA A 203 -11.35 21.60 -7.10
CA ALA A 203 -11.22 22.83 -6.32
C ALA A 203 -12.55 23.26 -5.68
N LYS A 204 -13.68 23.03 -6.35
CA LYS A 204 -15.02 23.30 -5.81
C LYS A 204 -15.42 22.40 -4.61
N ASP A 205 -14.78 21.23 -4.50
CA ASP A 205 -15.01 20.27 -3.42
C ASP A 205 -13.90 20.35 -2.35
N ASP A 206 -12.87 21.17 -2.59
CA ASP A 206 -11.78 21.42 -1.64
C ASP A 206 -12.22 22.43 -0.59
N LYS A 207 -12.38 21.94 0.63
CA LYS A 207 -12.86 22.71 1.79
C LYS A 207 -11.82 23.65 2.36
N THR A 208 -10.56 23.47 1.97
CA THR A 208 -9.48 24.36 2.40
C THR A 208 -9.35 25.57 1.50
N PHE A 209 -9.93 25.50 0.28
CA PHE A 209 -9.93 26.58 -0.68
C PHE A 209 -11.09 27.55 -0.43
N GLU A 210 -10.75 28.78 -0.05
CA GLU A 210 -11.71 29.87 0.09
C GLU A 210 -11.77 30.64 -1.23
N SER A 211 -12.70 30.28 -2.11
CA SER A 211 -12.90 31.01 -3.37
C SER A 211 -13.38 32.44 -3.10
N GLY A 212 -12.54 33.44 -3.36
CA GLY A 212 -12.90 34.85 -3.21
C GLY A 212 -13.78 35.37 -4.35
N VAL A 213 -14.39 36.55 -4.16
CA VAL A 213 -15.27 37.20 -5.16
C VAL A 213 -14.54 37.57 -6.47
N GLY A 214 -13.22 37.41 -6.54
CA GLY A 214 -12.40 37.62 -7.72
C GLY A 214 -11.51 36.45 -8.13
N ASN A 215 -11.45 35.35 -7.35
CA ASN A 215 -10.68 34.17 -7.71
C ASN A 215 -11.47 32.89 -7.43
N SER A 216 -11.69 32.11 -8.50
CA SER A 216 -12.42 30.84 -8.46
C SER A 216 -11.52 29.63 -8.71
N ALA A 217 -10.22 29.86 -8.93
CA ALA A 217 -9.23 28.83 -9.16
C ALA A 217 -8.12 28.94 -8.11
N CYS A 218 -7.47 27.83 -7.77
CA CYS A 218 -6.27 27.86 -6.93
C CYS A 218 -5.06 28.17 -7.82
N ASP A 219 -4.76 29.45 -8.04
CA ASP A 219 -3.74 29.91 -8.99
C ASP A 219 -2.78 30.97 -8.44
N THR A 220 -3.10 31.54 -7.28
CA THR A 220 -2.38 32.66 -6.70
C THR A 220 -1.49 32.20 -5.53
N ALA A 221 -0.35 32.85 -5.37
CA ALA A 221 0.60 32.52 -4.29
C ALA A 221 -0.07 32.65 -2.91
N GLY A 222 0.15 31.66 -2.05
CA GLY A 222 -0.39 31.63 -0.69
C GLY A 222 -1.83 31.13 -0.55
N GLU A 223 -2.52 30.82 -1.65
CA GLU A 223 -3.83 30.16 -1.56
C GLU A 223 -3.69 28.75 -0.97
N VAL A 224 -4.64 28.38 -0.10
CA VAL A 224 -4.64 27.09 0.59
C VAL A 224 -5.62 26.17 -0.14
N CYS A 225 -5.13 25.20 -0.89
CA CYS A 225 -5.97 24.25 -1.61
C CYS A 225 -5.42 22.83 -1.48
N LYS A 226 -5.39 22.34 -0.23
CA LYS A 226 -4.66 21.13 0.20
C LYS A 226 -5.23 19.82 -0.37
N TYR A 227 -6.49 19.79 -0.79
CA TYR A 227 -7.12 18.61 -1.40
C TYR A 227 -7.24 18.70 -2.92
N THR A 228 -7.05 19.89 -3.49
CA THR A 228 -7.19 20.14 -4.92
C THR A 228 -6.21 19.28 -5.71
N TYR A 229 -6.74 18.64 -6.76
CA TYR A 229 -6.06 17.62 -7.53
C TYR A 229 -4.75 18.12 -8.12
N ALA A 230 -3.70 17.39 -7.76
CA ALA A 230 -2.41 17.35 -8.42
C ALA A 230 -1.76 16.00 -8.11
N ARG A 231 -1.05 15.44 -9.08
CA ARG A 231 -0.35 14.16 -8.93
C ARG A 231 1.02 14.25 -9.55
N ILE A 232 2.02 13.87 -8.77
CA ILE A 232 3.41 13.81 -9.18
C ILE A 232 3.96 12.43 -8.86
N GLU A 233 4.94 11.98 -9.62
CA GLU A 233 5.61 10.71 -9.39
C GLU A 233 7.11 10.92 -9.32
N ASP A 234 7.76 10.16 -8.44
CA ASP A 234 9.22 10.03 -8.45
C ASP A 234 9.66 9.40 -9.77
N ILE A 235 10.72 9.96 -10.34
CA ILE A 235 11.33 9.46 -11.56
C ILE A 235 12.85 9.37 -11.39
N GLY A 236 13.41 8.38 -12.08
CA GLY A 236 14.83 8.31 -12.38
C GLY A 236 15.16 9.09 -13.65
N LEU A 237 16.24 8.69 -14.29
CA LEU A 237 16.59 9.19 -15.63
C LEU A 237 15.60 8.67 -16.69
N TYR A 238 15.45 9.39 -17.79
CA TYR A 238 14.63 8.96 -18.92
C TYR A 238 15.46 8.16 -19.90
N TYR A 239 15.05 6.94 -20.20
CA TYR A 239 15.69 6.14 -21.24
C TYR A 239 15.29 6.66 -22.63
N ASP A 240 16.27 7.11 -23.40
CA ASP A 240 16.08 7.60 -24.75
C ASP A 240 16.16 6.44 -25.75
N THR A 241 15.04 6.12 -26.36
CA THR A 241 14.98 5.26 -27.56
C THR A 241 15.01 6.09 -28.82
N ASP A 242 15.21 5.47 -29.99
CA ASP A 242 15.16 6.13 -31.30
C ASP A 242 13.86 6.90 -31.57
N THR A 243 12.77 6.57 -30.86
CA THR A 243 11.42 7.11 -31.12
C THR A 243 10.75 7.78 -29.93
N ALA A 244 11.24 7.59 -28.71
CA ALA A 244 10.60 8.10 -27.49
C ALA A 244 11.57 8.13 -26.30
N SER A 245 11.34 9.04 -25.36
CA SER A 245 11.98 9.04 -24.04
C SER A 245 11.04 8.44 -23.02
N LEU A 246 11.42 7.32 -22.41
CA LEU A 246 10.62 6.59 -21.44
C LEU A 246 11.11 6.89 -20.02
N PRO A 247 10.23 7.34 -19.10
CA PRO A 247 10.62 7.59 -17.72
C PRO A 247 10.93 6.27 -17.01
N PHE A 248 11.97 6.27 -16.20
CA PHE A 248 12.25 5.19 -15.27
C PHE A 248 11.54 5.45 -13.93
N SER A 249 10.79 4.46 -13.42
CA SER A 249 10.24 4.50 -12.07
C SER A 249 11.27 3.91 -11.10
N PRO A 250 11.74 4.68 -10.09
CA PRO A 250 12.75 4.21 -9.16
C PRO A 250 12.34 2.94 -8.43
N THR A 251 13.27 2.00 -8.31
CA THR A 251 13.07 0.75 -7.55
C THR A 251 14.10 0.58 -6.44
N GLU A 252 15.17 1.37 -6.44
CA GLU A 252 16.26 1.24 -5.49
C GLU A 252 16.40 2.49 -4.60
N PRO A 253 16.73 2.32 -3.31
CA PRO A 253 17.03 3.43 -2.42
C PRO A 253 18.46 3.96 -2.64
N HIS A 254 18.78 5.07 -1.97
CA HIS A 254 20.13 5.63 -1.92
C HIS A 254 21.04 4.88 -0.94
N VAL A 255 21.16 3.56 -1.13
CA VAL A 255 22.03 2.66 -0.34
C VAL A 255 22.94 1.89 -1.31
N ALA A 256 24.16 1.52 -0.88
CA ALA A 256 25.00 0.59 -1.61
C ALA A 256 24.34 -0.81 -1.58
N LEU A 257 24.28 -1.50 -2.73
CA LEU A 257 23.49 -2.74 -2.89
C LEU A 257 24.33 -3.95 -3.30
N SER A 258 25.39 -3.72 -4.08
CA SER A 258 26.26 -4.77 -4.60
C SER A 258 27.59 -4.86 -3.85
N SER A 259 27.91 -3.81 -3.11
CA SER A 259 29.11 -3.66 -2.31
C SER A 259 28.79 -2.86 -1.05
N ASN A 260 29.74 -2.79 -0.13
CA ASN A 260 29.63 -1.89 1.03
C ASN A 260 30.06 -0.45 0.68
N ASP A 261 30.53 -0.20 -0.54
CA ASP A 261 31.10 1.09 -0.99
C ASP A 261 30.19 1.70 -2.06
N TYR A 262 29.57 2.82 -1.72
CA TYR A 262 28.59 3.50 -2.56
C TYR A 262 29.19 4.00 -3.88
N GLN A 263 30.48 4.39 -3.87
CA GLN A 263 31.18 4.93 -5.04
C GLN A 263 31.62 3.85 -6.02
N SER A 264 31.72 2.60 -5.54
CA SER A 264 32.07 1.45 -6.37
C SER A 264 30.86 0.75 -6.99
N GLU A 265 29.65 1.24 -6.70
CA GLU A 265 28.42 0.65 -7.23
C GLU A 265 28.35 0.73 -8.76
N PRO A 266 27.92 -0.34 -9.44
CA PRO A 266 27.78 -0.34 -10.88
C PRO A 266 26.67 0.65 -11.27
N PHE A 267 26.89 1.40 -12.36
CA PHE A 267 25.92 2.39 -12.83
C PHE A 267 24.55 1.79 -13.17
N SER A 268 24.49 0.49 -13.50
CA SER A 268 23.23 -0.26 -13.67
C SER A 268 22.33 -0.29 -12.43
N ASN A 269 22.89 -0.09 -11.23
CA ASN A 269 22.14 0.12 -9.99
C ASN A 269 21.81 1.60 -9.79
N SER A 270 22.76 2.50 -10.10
CA SER A 270 22.56 3.95 -9.99
C SER A 270 21.37 4.46 -10.80
N ILE A 271 21.16 3.96 -12.03
CA ILE A 271 20.02 4.34 -12.88
C ILE A 271 18.67 3.94 -12.28
N LYS A 272 18.66 2.95 -11.38
CA LYS A 272 17.43 2.46 -10.74
C LYS A 272 17.04 3.24 -9.48
N ARG A 273 17.94 4.11 -9.02
CA ARG A 273 17.72 4.96 -7.85
C ARG A 273 16.81 6.12 -8.21
N CYS A 274 16.12 6.65 -7.20
CA CYS A 274 15.42 7.91 -7.37
C CYS A 274 16.40 9.07 -7.50
N LEU A 275 16.01 10.12 -8.20
CA LEU A 275 16.84 11.33 -8.27
C LEU A 275 16.69 12.14 -6.97
N PRO A 276 17.78 12.71 -6.44
CA PRO A 276 17.74 13.59 -5.28
C PRO A 276 16.79 14.76 -5.48
N ASP A 277 16.08 15.14 -4.42
CA ASP A 277 15.19 16.30 -4.46
C ASP A 277 15.96 17.62 -4.23
N THR A 278 16.96 17.86 -5.06
CA THR A 278 17.83 19.04 -4.99
C THR A 278 18.41 19.38 -6.36
N VAL A 279 18.65 20.67 -6.59
CA VAL A 279 19.38 21.16 -7.77
C VAL A 279 20.90 21.10 -7.59
N ASN A 280 21.39 20.66 -6.43
CA ASN A 280 22.81 20.58 -6.18
C ASN A 280 23.44 19.50 -7.08
N GLN A 281 24.24 19.95 -8.02
CA GLN A 281 24.92 19.10 -8.99
C GLN A 281 25.78 18.02 -8.32
N THR A 282 26.56 18.40 -7.30
CA THR A 282 27.46 17.46 -6.61
C THR A 282 26.71 16.33 -5.94
N ILE A 283 25.54 16.61 -5.36
CA ILE A 283 24.71 15.56 -4.74
C ILE A 283 24.13 14.64 -5.80
N ASN A 284 23.65 15.19 -6.92
CA ASN A 284 23.15 14.39 -8.02
C ASN A 284 24.25 13.50 -8.64
N GLU A 285 25.45 14.03 -8.81
CA GLU A 285 26.64 13.28 -9.26
C GLU A 285 27.02 12.18 -8.28
N ASN A 286 27.06 12.48 -6.99
CA ASN A 286 27.37 11.51 -5.94
C ASN A 286 26.36 10.37 -5.91
N VAL A 287 25.05 10.66 -6.01
CA VAL A 287 23.98 9.65 -5.99
C VAL A 287 24.02 8.74 -7.22
N LEU A 288 24.36 9.30 -8.38
CA LEU A 288 24.52 8.54 -9.62
C LEU A 288 25.88 7.83 -9.71
N GLY A 289 26.84 8.18 -8.85
CA GLY A 289 28.19 7.58 -8.81
C GLY A 289 29.07 8.01 -9.99
N VAL A 290 28.79 9.16 -10.60
CA VAL A 290 29.44 9.61 -11.85
C VAL A 290 29.69 11.11 -11.82
N THR A 291 30.86 11.54 -12.31
CA THR A 291 31.22 12.96 -12.42
C THR A 291 31.05 13.42 -13.87
N PHE A 292 30.29 14.48 -14.11
CA PHE A 292 30.04 14.94 -15.48
C PHE A 292 31.00 16.08 -15.87
N PRO A 293 31.89 15.90 -16.87
CA PRO A 293 32.85 16.93 -17.27
C PRO A 293 32.21 18.24 -17.76
N GLY A 294 30.97 18.17 -18.26
CA GLY A 294 30.18 19.31 -18.76
C GLY A 294 29.11 19.82 -17.80
N GLY A 295 29.01 19.22 -16.61
CA GLY A 295 27.97 19.49 -15.63
C GLY A 295 26.74 18.58 -15.73
N PHE A 296 26.05 18.38 -14.61
CA PHE A 296 24.76 17.67 -14.54
C PHE A 296 23.60 18.65 -14.39
N GLY A 297 22.66 18.61 -15.33
CA GLY A 297 21.54 19.54 -15.37
C GLY A 297 20.43 19.09 -16.30
N TYR A 298 19.33 19.84 -16.30
CA TYR A 298 18.16 19.51 -17.11
C TYR A 298 18.51 19.34 -18.59
N GLY A 299 18.09 18.21 -19.18
CA GLY A 299 18.33 17.85 -20.57
C GLY A 299 19.71 17.27 -20.86
N VAL A 300 20.58 17.12 -19.84
CA VAL A 300 21.88 16.44 -19.99
C VAL A 300 21.64 14.95 -20.26
N LYS A 301 22.37 14.42 -21.24
CA LYS A 301 22.36 13.01 -21.63
C LYS A 301 23.58 12.29 -21.08
N VAL A 302 23.37 11.08 -20.59
CA VAL A 302 24.38 10.24 -19.95
C VAL A 302 24.29 8.83 -20.52
N ASP A 303 25.42 8.17 -20.75
CA ASP A 303 25.45 6.76 -21.15
C ASP A 303 25.42 5.82 -19.91
N VAL A 304 25.45 4.50 -20.18
CA VAL A 304 25.45 3.42 -19.17
C VAL A 304 26.69 3.34 -18.27
N ASN A 305 27.71 4.16 -18.51
CA ASN A 305 28.92 4.28 -17.69
C ASN A 305 29.09 5.70 -17.11
N GLY A 306 28.09 6.57 -17.28
CA GLY A 306 28.16 7.97 -16.86
C GLY A 306 28.99 8.88 -17.78
N GLY A 307 29.33 8.42 -18.97
CA GLY A 307 30.04 9.19 -19.98
C GLY A 307 29.11 10.02 -20.88
N VAL A 308 29.64 10.39 -22.05
CA VAL A 308 28.92 11.23 -23.02
C VAL A 308 28.13 10.33 -23.96
N CYS A 309 26.81 10.37 -23.84
CA CYS A 309 25.90 9.69 -24.76
C CYS A 309 26.25 9.93 -26.24
N GLY A 310 26.39 8.84 -26.99
CA GLY A 310 26.75 8.78 -28.40
C GLY A 310 28.25 8.62 -28.68
N ASP A 311 29.10 8.46 -27.67
CA ASP A 311 30.54 8.24 -27.85
C ASP A 311 30.88 6.78 -28.24
N VAL A 312 30.03 5.81 -27.87
CA VAL A 312 30.10 4.41 -28.31
C VAL A 312 28.87 4.06 -29.16
N ALA A 313 29.12 3.50 -30.35
CA ALA A 313 28.03 3.10 -31.25
C ALA A 313 27.17 1.97 -30.65
N GLY A 314 25.86 2.23 -30.54
CA GLY A 314 24.88 1.27 -30.04
C GLY A 314 24.67 1.29 -28.53
N GLU A 315 25.18 2.31 -27.83
CA GLU A 315 24.98 2.47 -26.40
C GLU A 315 23.60 3.03 -26.04
N GLU A 316 23.15 2.68 -24.84
CA GLU A 316 21.93 3.21 -24.26
C GLU A 316 22.20 4.57 -23.62
N CYS A 317 21.30 5.52 -23.87
CA CYS A 317 21.40 6.87 -23.35
C CYS A 317 20.22 7.19 -22.42
N TYR A 318 20.51 8.00 -21.41
CA TYR A 318 19.54 8.48 -20.46
C TYR A 318 19.57 10.00 -20.36
N THR A 319 18.41 10.65 -20.26
CA THR A 319 18.28 12.10 -20.09
C THR A 319 17.79 12.46 -18.69
N TYR A 320 18.40 13.46 -18.05
CA TYR A 320 17.93 14.01 -16.79
C TYR A 320 16.87 15.10 -16.99
N TYR A 321 15.67 14.91 -16.44
CA TYR A 321 14.61 15.91 -16.45
C TYR A 321 14.21 16.42 -15.05
N GLY A 322 14.98 16.09 -14.02
CA GLY A 322 14.63 16.40 -12.63
C GLY A 322 13.97 15.22 -11.90
N PRO A 323 13.71 15.37 -10.59
CA PRO A 323 13.32 14.26 -9.73
C PRO A 323 11.86 13.84 -9.80
N TYR A 324 11.01 14.69 -10.39
CA TYR A 324 9.56 14.45 -10.43
C TYR A 324 8.99 14.59 -11.84
N ARG A 325 7.96 13.80 -12.09
CA ARG A 325 7.11 13.90 -13.28
C ARG A 325 5.71 14.31 -12.88
N ASP A 326 5.20 15.37 -13.51
CA ASP A 326 3.80 15.77 -13.38
C ASP A 326 2.90 14.79 -14.13
N ILE A 327 1.91 14.22 -13.45
CA ILE A 327 0.93 13.32 -14.05
C ILE A 327 -0.34 14.09 -14.37
N ASP A 328 -0.76 14.04 -15.63
CA ASP A 328 -1.99 14.68 -16.11
C ASP A 328 -2.09 16.16 -15.71
N ARG A 329 -0.98 16.90 -15.91
CA ARG A 329 -0.83 18.33 -15.55
C ARG A 329 -1.96 19.20 -16.12
N ALA A 330 -2.52 18.82 -17.26
CA ALA A 330 -3.62 19.54 -17.89
C ALA A 330 -4.94 19.49 -17.09
N SER A 331 -5.13 18.47 -16.24
CA SER A 331 -6.31 18.34 -15.38
C SER A 331 -6.08 18.82 -13.95
N TRP A 332 -4.87 19.28 -13.62
CA TRP A 332 -4.60 19.92 -12.33
C TRP A 332 -5.48 21.15 -12.16
N GLN A 333 -6.07 21.28 -10.98
CA GLN A 333 -6.90 22.44 -10.62
C GLN A 333 -6.19 23.41 -9.70
N ILE A 334 -4.93 23.11 -9.39
CA ILE A 334 -3.93 24.04 -8.84
C ILE A 334 -3.00 24.48 -9.98
N SER A 335 -2.76 25.78 -10.09
CA SER A 335 -1.99 26.35 -11.20
C SER A 335 -1.20 27.58 -10.79
N GLY A 336 -0.55 28.23 -11.75
CA GLY A 336 0.12 29.52 -11.52
C GLY A 336 1.14 29.49 -10.38
N ALA A 337 1.06 30.49 -9.51
CA ALA A 337 1.95 30.63 -8.37
C ALA A 337 1.53 29.76 -7.17
N ALA A 338 0.29 29.27 -7.13
CA ALA A 338 -0.19 28.37 -6.07
C ALA A 338 0.52 27.01 -6.05
N ILE A 339 1.09 26.58 -7.19
CA ILE A 339 1.90 25.35 -7.28
C ILE A 339 3.10 25.38 -6.32
N TYR A 340 3.59 26.57 -5.99
CA TYR A 340 4.82 26.73 -5.20
C TYR A 340 4.51 27.37 -3.84
N SER A 341 5.25 26.96 -2.82
CA SER A 341 5.22 27.59 -1.51
C SER A 341 6.59 28.07 -1.10
N ASP A 342 6.70 29.35 -0.81
CA ASP A 342 7.86 29.88 -0.10
C ASP A 342 7.71 29.52 1.38
N THR A 343 8.31 28.41 1.79
CA THR A 343 8.23 27.92 3.18
C THR A 343 9.48 28.29 3.95
N ASP A 344 9.26 28.74 5.18
CA ASP A 344 10.29 28.93 6.19
C ASP A 344 9.84 28.28 7.51
N ALA A 345 10.65 28.44 8.56
CA ALA A 345 10.35 27.94 9.90
C ALA A 345 9.01 28.43 10.50
N SER A 346 8.37 29.45 9.92
CA SER A 346 7.14 30.06 10.41
C SER A 346 5.97 29.99 9.41
N THR A 347 6.18 29.39 8.24
CA THR A 347 5.21 29.41 7.14
C THR A 347 4.94 27.99 6.65
N ALA A 348 3.73 27.49 6.95
CA ALA A 348 3.29 26.19 6.43
C ALA A 348 3.30 26.15 4.89
N PRO A 349 3.67 25.00 4.31
CA PRO A 349 3.44 24.76 2.89
C PRO A 349 1.95 24.78 2.53
N THR A 350 1.67 25.21 1.30
CA THR A 350 0.32 25.26 0.70
C THR A 350 0.26 24.67 -0.71
N GLY A 351 1.40 24.63 -1.42
CA GLY A 351 1.58 24.17 -2.78
C GLY A 351 2.14 22.75 -2.87
N ILE A 352 2.73 22.41 -4.02
CA ILE A 352 3.25 21.07 -4.34
C ILE A 352 4.78 21.03 -4.16
N TYR A 353 5.43 22.15 -4.47
CA TYR A 353 6.89 22.31 -4.47
C TYR A 353 7.29 23.52 -3.66
N LYS A 354 8.45 23.48 -3.01
CA LYS A 354 9.01 24.67 -2.36
C LYS A 354 9.56 25.66 -3.39
N LYS A 355 10.17 25.16 -4.47
CA LYS A 355 10.86 26.00 -5.47
C LYS A 355 10.55 25.60 -6.90
N SER A 356 10.63 26.58 -7.79
CA SER A 356 10.63 26.40 -9.24
C SER A 356 12.02 26.63 -9.79
N PHE A 357 12.51 25.71 -10.63
CA PHE A 357 13.79 25.87 -11.34
C PHE A 357 13.56 25.65 -12.84
N GLY A 358 12.87 26.60 -13.46
CA GLY A 358 12.48 26.54 -14.88
C GLY A 358 11.06 26.00 -15.04
N VAL A 359 10.87 24.95 -15.82
CA VAL A 359 9.55 24.34 -16.10
C VAL A 359 9.10 23.32 -15.03
N ASN A 360 10.03 22.89 -14.18
CA ASN A 360 9.84 21.83 -13.19
C ASN A 360 9.98 22.33 -11.76
N GLY A 361 9.28 21.65 -10.84
CA GLY A 361 9.36 21.88 -9.41
C GLY A 361 10.41 21.01 -8.73
N TYR A 362 10.99 21.53 -7.64
CA TYR A 362 11.94 20.85 -6.76
C TYR A 362 11.53 21.09 -5.30
N GLU A 363 12.13 20.33 -4.40
CA GLU A 363 11.82 20.30 -2.97
C GLU A 363 10.31 20.07 -2.77
N SER A 364 9.82 18.92 -3.26
CA SER A 364 8.42 18.58 -3.20
C SER A 364 7.95 18.29 -1.77
N PHE A 365 6.70 18.66 -1.50
CA PHE A 365 5.99 18.24 -0.29
C PHE A 365 5.39 16.83 -0.42
N LEU A 366 5.75 16.03 -1.42
CA LEU A 366 5.31 14.65 -1.54
C LEU A 366 5.73 13.84 -0.30
N PHE A 367 4.76 13.20 0.35
CA PHE A 367 4.99 12.44 1.57
C PHE A 367 5.65 11.07 1.29
N PRO A 368 6.56 10.58 2.16
CA PRO A 368 7.31 11.34 3.14
C PRO A 368 8.38 12.20 2.47
N ARG A 369 8.69 13.37 3.03
CA ARG A 369 9.72 14.26 2.46
C ARG A 369 11.15 13.74 2.73
N ALA A 370 11.33 13.09 3.87
CA ALA A 370 12.57 12.42 4.28
C ALA A 370 12.21 11.25 5.20
N GLY A 371 13.11 10.27 5.33
CA GLY A 371 12.91 9.19 6.28
C GLY A 371 14.16 8.35 6.50
N LYS A 372 14.13 7.50 7.53
CA LYS A 372 15.24 6.63 7.88
C LYS A 372 14.98 5.21 7.40
N MET A 373 16.05 4.45 7.20
CA MET A 373 16.01 3.04 6.88
C MET A 373 16.83 2.25 7.91
N ASP A 374 16.37 1.05 8.23
CA ASP A 374 17.16 0.09 9.01
C ASP A 374 18.16 -0.57 8.07
N LEU A 375 19.45 -0.33 8.29
CA LEU A 375 20.52 -0.84 7.44
C LEU A 375 21.48 -1.73 8.24
N GLN A 376 22.22 -2.57 7.52
CA GLN A 376 23.28 -3.38 8.12
C GLN A 376 24.55 -2.55 8.40
N SER A 377 25.34 -3.01 9.37
CA SER A 377 26.66 -2.45 9.66
C SER A 377 27.58 -2.51 8.43
N GLY A 378 28.32 -1.43 8.22
CA GLY A 378 29.34 -1.32 7.17
C GLY A 378 28.79 -0.96 5.78
N VAL A 379 27.47 -0.81 5.62
CA VAL A 379 26.86 -0.39 4.36
C VAL A 379 26.89 1.13 4.25
N GLU A 380 27.39 1.63 3.12
CA GLU A 380 27.32 3.05 2.78
C GLU A 380 25.97 3.46 2.18
N TYR A 381 25.53 4.66 2.49
CA TYR A 381 24.27 5.25 2.03
C TYR A 381 24.41 6.77 1.87
N ILE A 382 23.51 7.42 1.12
CA ILE A 382 23.45 8.88 1.04
C ILE A 382 22.41 9.38 2.04
N GLY A 383 22.86 10.08 3.07
CA GLY A 383 21.97 10.55 4.13
C GLY A 383 22.38 11.89 4.72
N SER A 384 21.52 12.42 5.60
CA SER A 384 21.78 13.65 6.32
C SER A 384 21.12 13.70 7.69
N GLU A 385 21.81 14.29 8.66
CA GLU A 385 21.19 14.73 9.92
C GLU A 385 20.32 15.99 9.76
N THR A 386 20.31 16.65 8.58
CA THR A 386 19.49 17.83 8.33
C THR A 386 18.83 17.75 6.94
N PRO A 387 17.87 16.82 6.74
CA PRO A 387 17.40 16.42 5.40
C PRO A 387 16.65 17.50 4.61
N PHE A 388 16.32 18.63 5.24
CA PHE A 388 15.70 19.77 4.57
C PHE A 388 16.70 20.85 4.12
N VAL A 389 18.00 20.64 4.39
CA VAL A 389 19.07 21.47 3.85
C VAL A 389 19.56 20.78 2.58
N GLY A 390 19.18 21.27 1.41
CA GLY A 390 19.49 20.61 0.12
C GLY A 390 20.97 20.42 -0.23
N THR A 391 21.91 20.83 0.64
CA THR A 391 23.36 20.64 0.53
C THR A 391 23.96 19.71 1.59
N SER A 392 23.16 19.17 2.51
CA SER A 392 23.64 18.43 3.68
C SER A 392 23.71 16.92 3.49
N PHE A 393 23.29 16.41 2.33
CA PHE A 393 23.35 14.99 2.00
C PHE A 393 24.74 14.62 1.50
N ASP A 394 25.33 13.60 2.11
CA ASP A 394 26.62 13.04 1.70
C ASP A 394 26.64 11.53 1.97
N THR A 395 27.72 10.87 1.55
CA THR A 395 27.94 9.45 1.80
C THR A 395 28.27 9.23 3.28
N SER A 396 27.45 8.42 3.94
CA SER A 396 27.58 8.02 5.33
C SER A 396 27.65 6.49 5.44
N VAL A 397 28.18 5.99 6.55
CA VAL A 397 28.28 4.55 6.83
C VAL A 397 27.85 4.25 8.25
N LEU A 398 27.09 3.16 8.43
CA LEU A 398 26.72 2.70 9.77
C LEU A 398 27.84 1.85 10.38
N THR A 399 28.37 2.26 11.53
CA THR A 399 29.37 1.45 12.27
C THR A 399 28.76 0.23 12.95
N ALA A 400 27.44 0.21 13.17
CA ALA A 400 26.66 -0.91 13.68
C ALA A 400 25.29 -0.92 12.99
N SER A 401 24.68 -2.10 12.82
CA SER A 401 23.36 -2.22 12.21
C SER A 401 22.32 -1.42 13.01
N GLY A 402 21.46 -0.68 12.34
CA GLY A 402 20.50 0.20 12.97
C GLY A 402 19.87 1.19 11.99
N GLU A 403 19.24 2.23 12.52
CA GLU A 403 18.68 3.31 11.70
C GLU A 403 19.78 4.16 11.07
N SER A 404 19.64 4.41 9.77
CA SER A 404 20.41 5.40 9.03
C SER A 404 20.12 6.83 9.51
N ASP A 405 20.93 7.78 9.05
CA ASP A 405 20.49 9.19 8.98
C ASP A 405 19.28 9.33 8.04
N TYR A 406 18.72 10.53 7.92
CA TYR A 406 17.60 10.73 7.01
C TYR A 406 18.07 10.63 5.55
N LEU A 407 17.51 9.67 4.82
CA LEU A 407 17.59 9.58 3.37
C LEU A 407 16.54 10.50 2.74
N PHE A 408 16.69 10.75 1.44
CA PHE A 408 15.65 11.39 0.64
C PHE A 408 14.34 10.62 0.72
N GLY A 409 13.22 11.34 0.81
CA GLY A 409 11.88 10.74 0.88
C GLY A 409 11.56 9.79 -0.28
N CYS A 410 12.15 10.01 -1.45
CA CYS A 410 12.01 9.14 -2.61
C CYS A 410 12.58 7.73 -2.36
N SER A 411 13.63 7.58 -1.54
CA SER A 411 14.16 6.25 -1.17
C SER A 411 13.13 5.46 -0.36
N ILE A 412 12.40 6.14 0.53
CA ILE A 412 11.33 5.51 1.32
C ILE A 412 10.15 5.15 0.43
N ARG A 413 9.79 6.01 -0.53
CA ARG A 413 8.71 5.72 -1.49
C ARG A 413 9.05 4.57 -2.43
N ALA A 414 10.26 4.54 -2.98
CA ALA A 414 10.73 3.48 -3.89
C ALA A 414 10.69 2.10 -3.21
N THR A 415 11.18 2.02 -1.97
CA THR A 415 11.19 0.78 -1.19
C THR A 415 9.82 0.38 -0.66
N ASN A 416 8.82 1.26 -0.68
CA ASN A 416 7.46 0.96 -0.20
C ASN A 416 6.44 0.88 -1.34
N TYR A 417 6.91 0.84 -2.59
CA TYR A 417 6.06 0.79 -3.77
C TYR A 417 5.73 -0.66 -4.15
N ASP A 418 4.44 -0.96 -4.27
CA ASP A 418 3.96 -2.22 -4.80
C ASP A 418 3.63 -2.07 -6.28
N SER A 419 4.43 -2.72 -7.12
CA SER A 419 4.25 -2.71 -8.58
C SER A 419 2.98 -3.42 -9.06
N THR A 420 2.40 -4.30 -8.25
CA THR A 420 1.18 -5.05 -8.59
C THR A 420 -0.05 -4.17 -8.45
N THR A 421 -0.16 -3.47 -7.33
CA THR A 421 -1.28 -2.55 -7.04
C THR A 421 -1.03 -1.14 -7.58
N GLN A 422 0.22 -0.81 -7.92
CA GLN A 422 0.71 0.54 -8.25
C GLN A 422 0.52 1.55 -7.11
N GLU A 423 0.58 1.07 -5.87
CA GLU A 423 0.39 1.87 -4.65
C GLU A 423 1.68 1.93 -3.83
N GLY A 424 2.00 3.10 -3.28
CA GLY A 424 3.12 3.32 -2.38
C GLY A 424 2.68 3.89 -1.03
N ILE A 425 3.65 4.18 -0.17
CA ILE A 425 3.39 4.84 1.14
C ILE A 425 2.74 6.23 0.99
N SER A 426 2.93 6.88 -0.15
CA SER A 426 2.33 8.17 -0.49
C SER A 426 0.94 8.04 -1.14
N SER A 427 0.50 6.84 -1.50
CA SER A 427 -0.75 6.66 -2.24
C SER A 427 -1.97 6.85 -1.34
N CYS A 428 -2.97 7.55 -1.86
CA CYS A 428 -4.20 7.84 -1.15
C CYS A 428 -5.43 7.98 -2.04
N ASN A 429 -6.59 8.00 -1.39
CA ASN A 429 -7.84 8.50 -1.94
C ASN A 429 -8.56 9.35 -0.90
N VAL A 430 -9.49 10.21 -1.30
CA VAL A 430 -10.15 11.14 -0.39
C VAL A 430 -11.59 11.41 -0.81
N THR A 431 -12.49 11.53 0.16
CA THR A 431 -13.89 11.81 -0.12
C THR A 431 -14.13 13.26 -0.49
N ALA A 432 -14.81 13.49 -1.61
CA ALA A 432 -15.39 14.78 -1.94
C ALA A 432 -16.55 15.12 -0.98
N ARG A 433 -17.39 14.11 -0.69
CA ARG A 433 -18.53 14.25 0.22
C ARG A 433 -18.98 12.92 0.82
N VAL A 434 -19.70 13.03 1.93
CA VAL A 434 -20.34 11.90 2.62
C VAL A 434 -21.84 12.16 2.68
N GLU A 435 -22.63 11.18 2.29
CA GLU A 435 -24.08 11.28 2.20
C GLU A 435 -24.73 10.23 3.10
N LEU A 436 -25.81 10.60 3.79
CA LEU A 436 -26.73 9.64 4.38
C LEU A 436 -27.98 9.58 3.53
N PHE A 437 -28.45 8.37 3.25
CA PHE A 437 -29.70 8.17 2.52
C PHE A 437 -30.45 6.96 3.05
N SER A 438 -31.75 6.91 2.80
CA SER A 438 -32.59 5.74 3.02
C SER A 438 -33.10 5.21 1.69
N ARG A 439 -33.37 3.91 1.63
CA ARG A 439 -34.08 3.30 0.49
C ARG A 439 -35.56 3.18 0.82
N ASP A 440 -36.42 3.66 -0.07
CA ASP A 440 -37.85 3.46 0.06
C ASP A 440 -38.25 2.00 -0.24
N VAL A 441 -39.53 1.68 -0.08
CA VAL A 441 -40.09 0.34 -0.36
C VAL A 441 -39.94 -0.10 -1.82
N ASN A 442 -39.66 0.83 -2.74
CA ASN A 442 -39.43 0.58 -4.17
C ASN A 442 -37.94 0.51 -4.51
N GLY A 443 -37.04 0.67 -3.53
CA GLY A 443 -35.59 0.73 -3.72
C GLY A 443 -35.06 2.08 -4.20
N GLN A 444 -35.89 3.13 -4.28
CA GLN A 444 -35.47 4.48 -4.62
C GLN A 444 -34.72 5.13 -3.45
N GLU A 445 -33.59 5.76 -3.77
CA GLU A 445 -32.75 6.44 -2.79
C GLU A 445 -33.28 7.83 -2.46
N VAL A 446 -33.52 8.09 -1.18
CA VAL A 446 -33.89 9.41 -0.65
C VAL A 446 -32.74 9.92 0.20
N ILE A 447 -32.05 10.94 -0.29
CA ILE A 447 -30.94 11.58 0.43
C ILE A 447 -31.51 12.29 1.66
N ILE A 448 -31.00 11.92 2.83
CA ILE A 448 -31.37 12.51 4.12
C ILE A 448 -30.51 13.75 4.36
N THR A 449 -29.19 13.60 4.18
CA THR A 449 -28.23 14.69 4.34
C THR A 449 -26.98 14.42 3.51
N GLN A 450 -26.27 15.48 3.16
CA GLN A 450 -24.98 15.43 2.49
C GLN A 450 -24.05 16.41 3.19
N SER A 451 -22.81 16.00 3.42
CA SER A 451 -21.81 16.84 4.04
C SER A 451 -20.54 16.87 3.21
N ASN A 452 -20.21 18.08 2.80
CA ASN A 452 -18.90 18.44 2.31
C ASN A 452 -18.08 19.03 3.46
N ASN A 453 -18.35 18.74 4.73
CA ASN A 453 -17.55 19.26 5.86
C ASN A 453 -16.65 18.19 6.49
N ILE A 454 -17.06 16.92 6.43
CA ILE A 454 -16.23 15.78 6.88
C ILE A 454 -15.46 15.13 5.73
N VAL A 455 -14.20 14.77 5.97
CA VAL A 455 -13.29 14.17 4.99
C VAL A 455 -12.80 12.84 5.52
N LEU A 456 -13.04 11.78 4.75
CA LEU A 456 -12.38 10.50 4.93
C LEU A 456 -11.27 10.39 3.89
N GLN A 457 -10.04 10.23 4.38
CA GLN A 457 -8.85 9.97 3.58
C GLN A 457 -8.48 8.50 3.73
N LEU A 458 -8.37 7.80 2.61
CA LEU A 458 -7.91 6.42 2.56
C LEU A 458 -6.44 6.39 2.18
N ILE A 459 -5.69 5.53 2.86
CA ILE A 459 -4.30 5.22 2.57
C ILE A 459 -4.14 3.73 2.32
N ARG A 460 -2.93 3.33 1.92
CA ARG A 460 -2.58 1.93 1.67
C ARG A 460 -3.00 1.03 2.84
N PRO A 461 -3.22 -0.28 2.59
CA PRO A 461 -3.50 -1.24 3.66
C PRO A 461 -2.48 -1.13 4.78
N SER A 462 -2.97 -1.17 6.02
CA SER A 462 -2.10 -1.23 7.19
C SER A 462 -1.63 -2.67 7.41
N LEU A 463 -0.37 -2.80 7.84
CA LEU A 463 0.23 -4.09 8.21
C LEU A 463 -0.18 -4.51 9.62
N THR A 464 -0.76 -3.59 10.38
CA THR A 464 -1.30 -3.78 11.73
C THR A 464 -2.80 -3.47 11.74
N ASP A 465 -3.57 -4.22 12.53
CA ASP A 465 -4.98 -3.94 12.74
C ASP A 465 -5.17 -2.73 13.68
N TYR A 466 -6.43 -2.36 13.92
CA TYR A 466 -6.81 -1.29 14.85
C TYR A 466 -6.44 -1.56 16.32
N ARG A 467 -5.98 -2.78 16.64
CA ARG A 467 -5.52 -3.23 17.96
C ARG A 467 -3.99 -3.35 18.02
N GLY A 468 -3.28 -2.98 16.95
CA GLY A 468 -1.83 -3.09 16.84
C GLY A 468 -1.32 -4.52 16.61
N GLN A 469 -2.20 -5.47 16.29
CA GLN A 469 -1.82 -6.84 15.94
C GLN A 469 -1.44 -6.91 14.46
N GLU A 470 -0.32 -7.55 14.15
CA GLU A 470 0.13 -7.73 12.77
C GLU A 470 -0.88 -8.59 11.99
N VAL A 471 -1.48 -8.02 10.96
CA VAL A 471 -2.36 -8.75 10.04
C VAL A 471 -1.48 -9.26 8.89
N LEU A 472 -0.51 -10.11 9.24
CA LEU A 472 0.33 -10.88 8.31
C LEU A 472 0.69 -10.11 7.02
N TYR A 473 1.39 -8.99 7.16
CA TYR A 473 2.01 -8.30 6.03
C TYR A 473 3.28 -7.57 6.45
N THR A 474 4.12 -8.20 7.28
CA THR A 474 5.39 -7.65 7.78
C THR A 474 6.47 -7.41 6.71
N SER A 475 6.13 -7.34 5.42
CA SER A 475 7.13 -7.27 4.35
C SER A 475 6.65 -6.44 3.14
N MET A 476 6.34 -5.16 3.33
CA MET A 476 6.17 -4.22 2.20
C MET A 476 7.44 -3.47 1.81
N LYS A 477 8.53 -3.57 2.58
CA LYS A 477 9.83 -3.05 2.13
C LYS A 477 10.33 -3.96 1.01
N THR A 478 10.26 -3.47 -0.22
CA THR A 478 10.91 -4.09 -1.37
C THR A 478 12.42 -3.98 -1.19
N CYS A 479 13.12 -5.04 -1.56
CA CYS A 479 14.57 -5.09 -1.47
C CYS A 479 15.13 -5.77 -2.71
N SER A 480 16.34 -5.39 -3.08
CA SER A 480 17.16 -6.06 -4.08
C SER A 480 18.32 -6.81 -3.43
N SER A 481 18.77 -6.35 -2.27
CA SER A 481 19.83 -6.92 -1.44
C SER A 481 19.47 -6.90 0.04
N SER A 482 20.04 -7.82 0.82
CA SER A 482 19.92 -7.86 2.28
C SER A 482 20.53 -6.63 2.96
N GLN A 483 21.38 -5.86 2.26
CA GLN A 483 21.91 -4.57 2.73
C GLN A 483 20.82 -3.50 2.91
N THR A 484 19.70 -3.61 2.19
CA THR A 484 18.54 -2.69 2.30
C THR A 484 17.56 -3.06 3.42
N CYS A 485 17.81 -4.19 4.09
CA CYS A 485 17.00 -4.69 5.19
C CYS A 485 17.71 -4.49 6.54
N GLY A 486 16.95 -4.55 7.64
CA GLY A 486 17.51 -4.41 8.97
C GLY A 486 18.55 -5.48 9.32
N GLY A 487 19.35 -5.26 10.36
CA GLY A 487 20.39 -6.20 10.80
C GLY A 487 19.89 -7.62 11.12
N SER A 488 18.63 -7.75 11.53
CA SER A 488 17.94 -9.01 11.82
C SER A 488 17.04 -9.50 10.67
N GLU A 489 17.15 -8.91 9.47
CA GLU A 489 16.32 -9.21 8.31
C GLU A 489 17.17 -9.65 7.11
N CYS A 490 16.54 -10.37 6.17
CA CYS A 490 17.10 -10.83 4.91
C CYS A 490 16.22 -10.38 3.74
N CYS A 491 16.83 -10.11 2.59
CA CYS A 491 16.08 -9.95 1.36
C CYS A 491 15.72 -11.32 0.75
N PHE A 492 14.42 -11.62 0.63
CA PHE A 492 13.92 -12.84 0.00
C PHE A 492 12.66 -12.56 -0.83
N ASN A 493 12.64 -13.00 -2.09
CA ASN A 493 11.59 -12.68 -3.08
C ASN A 493 11.30 -11.17 -3.17
N ASN A 494 12.37 -10.37 -3.25
CA ASN A 494 12.34 -8.91 -3.28
C ASN A 494 11.61 -8.26 -2.10
N ARG A 495 11.58 -8.91 -0.93
CA ARG A 495 10.98 -8.38 0.30
C ARG A 495 11.88 -8.64 1.50
N CYS A 496 11.92 -7.70 2.44
CA CYS A 496 12.64 -7.89 3.70
C CYS A 496 11.83 -8.82 4.62
N TRP A 497 12.48 -9.87 5.11
CA TRP A 497 11.91 -10.83 6.06
C TRP A 497 12.79 -10.96 7.29
N SER A 498 12.19 -11.18 8.45
CA SER A 498 12.96 -11.56 9.64
C SER A 498 13.79 -12.82 9.39
N LYS A 499 15.05 -12.82 9.85
CA LYS A 499 15.95 -13.99 9.87
C LYS A 499 15.40 -15.17 10.65
N GLU A 500 14.43 -14.94 11.54
CA GLU A 500 13.74 -16.02 12.26
C GLU A 500 12.73 -16.76 11.37
N LEU A 501 12.19 -16.08 10.35
CA LEU A 501 11.23 -16.65 9.39
C LEU A 501 11.93 -17.24 8.16
N VAL A 502 13.07 -16.68 7.76
CA VAL A 502 13.85 -17.12 6.60
C VAL A 502 15.17 -17.70 7.08
N SER A 503 15.32 -19.01 6.95
CA SER A 503 16.45 -19.78 7.51
C SER A 503 17.84 -19.37 7.01
N GLN A 504 17.96 -18.75 5.83
CA GLN A 504 19.22 -18.27 5.23
C GLN A 504 18.95 -17.08 4.27
N CYS A 505 19.73 -15.99 4.38
CA CYS A 505 19.66 -14.89 3.40
C CYS A 505 20.20 -15.36 2.04
N LEU A 506 19.68 -14.81 0.94
CA LEU A 506 20.10 -15.18 -0.43
C LEU A 506 21.60 -14.92 -0.70
N GLU A 507 22.20 -14.01 0.07
CA GLU A 507 23.63 -13.63 0.02
C GLU A 507 24.51 -14.45 0.97
N ASP A 508 23.91 -15.15 1.95
CA ASP A 508 24.59 -16.10 2.83
C ASP A 508 24.66 -17.51 2.21
N VAL A 509 24.28 -17.65 0.93
CA VAL A 509 24.46 -18.87 0.16
C VAL A 509 25.89 -18.86 -0.38
N PRO A 510 26.88 -19.54 0.24
CA PRO A 510 28.04 -19.94 -0.53
C PRO A 510 27.49 -20.77 -1.70
N VAL A 511 27.86 -20.42 -2.93
CA VAL A 511 27.52 -21.20 -4.12
C VAL A 511 28.17 -22.58 -4.01
N VAL A 512 27.51 -23.46 -3.26
CA VAL A 512 27.82 -24.86 -3.06
C VAL A 512 26.47 -25.57 -3.03
N GLY A 513 25.85 -25.75 -4.19
CA GLY A 513 24.53 -26.37 -4.24
C GLY A 513 23.94 -26.45 -5.64
N ASN A 514 24.16 -27.58 -6.30
CA ASN A 514 23.36 -28.13 -7.40
C ASN A 514 23.95 -29.47 -7.88
N LYS A 515 24.51 -30.24 -6.95
CA LYS A 515 25.13 -31.52 -7.27
C LYS A 515 24.04 -32.49 -7.72
N GLY A 516 24.27 -33.12 -8.86
CA GLY A 516 23.35 -34.09 -9.44
C GLY A 516 23.22 -35.33 -8.56
N VAL A 517 22.14 -36.09 -8.77
CA VAL A 517 21.95 -37.40 -8.11
C VAL A 517 23.17 -38.29 -8.37
N GLY A 518 23.75 -38.88 -7.32
CA GLY A 518 24.93 -39.72 -7.35
C GLY A 518 26.26 -38.98 -7.13
N GLU A 519 26.25 -37.65 -7.13
CA GLU A 519 27.47 -36.86 -6.86
C GLU A 519 27.77 -36.79 -5.36
N SER A 520 29.05 -36.63 -5.03
CA SER A 520 29.49 -36.65 -3.63
C SER A 520 29.09 -35.38 -2.88
N CYS A 521 28.44 -35.53 -1.74
CA CYS A 521 27.94 -34.46 -0.90
C CYS A 521 28.37 -34.66 0.55
N GLN A 522 28.53 -33.56 1.30
CA GLN A 522 28.67 -33.61 2.76
C GLN A 522 27.43 -33.10 3.48
N SER A 523 26.68 -32.19 2.85
CA SER A 523 25.44 -31.63 3.36
C SER A 523 24.30 -31.74 2.34
N ASP A 524 23.07 -31.76 2.85
CA ASP A 524 21.85 -31.81 2.04
C ASP A 524 21.74 -30.67 1.05
N TYR A 525 22.15 -29.48 1.48
CA TYR A 525 22.11 -28.25 0.70
C TYR A 525 23.07 -28.26 -0.50
N GLU A 526 24.00 -29.24 -0.58
CA GLU A 526 24.88 -29.39 -1.73
C GLU A 526 24.20 -30.06 -2.93
N CYS A 527 23.12 -30.82 -2.68
CA CYS A 527 22.41 -31.62 -3.68
C CYS A 527 21.23 -30.87 -4.28
N SER A 528 21.00 -31.02 -5.59
CA SER A 528 19.82 -30.42 -6.25
C SER A 528 18.49 -30.96 -5.72
N SER A 529 18.51 -32.18 -5.16
CA SER A 529 17.38 -32.84 -4.50
C SER A 529 17.25 -32.52 -3.01
N ILE A 530 18.15 -31.69 -2.47
CA ILE A 530 18.26 -31.40 -1.04
C ILE A 530 18.37 -32.70 -0.22
N CYS A 531 18.96 -33.74 -0.81
CA CYS A 531 19.07 -35.05 -0.20
C CYS A 531 20.47 -35.63 -0.35
N CYS A 532 21.32 -35.34 0.63
CA CYS A 532 22.59 -36.01 0.81
C CYS A 532 22.40 -37.24 1.68
N ASN A 533 22.65 -38.42 1.12
CA ASN A 533 22.66 -39.63 1.93
C ASN A 533 24.05 -39.77 2.57
N GLN A 534 24.14 -39.36 3.84
CA GLN A 534 25.38 -39.37 4.62
C GLN A 534 26.01 -40.77 4.77
N THR A 535 25.24 -41.85 4.64
CA THR A 535 25.77 -43.22 4.66
C THR A 535 26.53 -43.55 3.38
N THR A 536 26.09 -43.00 2.24
CA THR A 536 26.74 -43.19 0.94
C THR A 536 27.67 -42.03 0.56
N GLY A 537 27.57 -40.90 1.25
CA GLY A 537 28.25 -39.65 0.92
C GLY A 537 27.85 -39.08 -0.46
N SER A 538 26.63 -39.38 -0.93
CA SER A 538 26.17 -39.03 -2.28
C SER A 538 24.73 -38.51 -2.32
N CYS A 539 24.43 -37.69 -3.33
CA CYS A 539 23.11 -37.11 -3.54
C CYS A 539 22.10 -38.18 -3.96
N ALA A 540 20.99 -38.29 -3.23
CA ALA A 540 19.90 -39.21 -3.50
C ALA A 540 18.71 -38.48 -4.14
N VAL A 541 17.87 -39.22 -4.89
CA VAL A 541 16.63 -38.67 -5.46
C VAL A 541 15.64 -38.29 -4.36
N HIS A 542 15.00 -37.14 -4.51
CA HIS A 542 13.82 -36.75 -3.73
C HIS A 542 12.84 -36.05 -4.68
N LEU A 543 11.69 -36.66 -4.94
CA LEU A 543 10.63 -36.14 -5.79
C LEU A 543 9.30 -36.32 -5.04
N ASN A 544 8.62 -35.22 -4.77
CA ASN A 544 7.32 -35.21 -4.11
C ASN A 544 6.30 -34.48 -4.99
N THR A 545 6.04 -35.06 -6.16
CA THR A 545 5.07 -34.54 -7.14
C THR A 545 3.88 -35.50 -7.22
N ASP A 546 2.71 -34.99 -7.60
CA ASP A 546 1.47 -35.78 -7.66
C ASP A 546 1.57 -37.00 -8.60
N ASP A 547 2.44 -36.94 -9.62
CA ASP A 547 2.63 -38.00 -10.62
C ASP A 547 3.72 -39.03 -10.24
N GLN A 548 4.70 -38.64 -9.41
CA GLN A 548 5.80 -39.51 -8.96
C GLN A 548 6.27 -39.09 -7.55
N GLN A 549 6.18 -40.05 -6.63
CA GLN A 549 6.72 -39.93 -5.27
C GLN A 549 7.92 -40.85 -5.11
N VAL A 550 9.10 -40.27 -5.00
CA VAL A 550 10.35 -41.00 -4.71
C VAL A 550 11.03 -40.31 -3.55
N PHE A 551 11.02 -40.96 -2.39
CA PHE A 551 11.61 -40.41 -1.17
C PHE A 551 13.02 -40.96 -0.94
N CYS A 552 13.92 -40.06 -0.60
CA CYS A 552 15.32 -40.34 -0.31
C CYS A 552 15.57 -41.32 0.85
N SER A 553 14.58 -41.48 1.75
CA SER A 553 14.54 -42.54 2.78
C SER A 553 15.75 -42.55 3.72
N LYS A 554 16.08 -41.40 4.32
CA LYS A 554 17.21 -41.27 5.23
C LYS A 554 17.02 -42.06 6.52
N SER A 555 18.07 -42.71 6.97
CA SER A 555 18.03 -43.49 8.21
C SER A 555 17.98 -42.57 9.43
N PRO A 556 17.39 -43.01 10.55
CA PRO A 556 17.43 -42.27 11.81
C PRO A 556 18.87 -41.86 12.18
N GLY A 557 19.04 -40.62 12.63
CA GLY A 557 20.33 -40.01 12.95
C GLY A 557 21.02 -39.25 11.80
N GLN A 558 20.47 -39.28 10.58
CA GLN A 558 20.96 -38.48 9.45
C GLN A 558 20.30 -37.09 9.42
N SER A 559 20.94 -36.12 8.77
CA SER A 559 20.37 -34.78 8.59
C SER A 559 19.07 -34.83 7.79
N CYS A 560 18.11 -33.98 8.13
CA CYS A 560 16.84 -33.87 7.43
C CYS A 560 16.39 -32.42 7.32
N VAL A 561 15.59 -32.15 6.29
CA VAL A 561 14.95 -30.85 6.07
C VAL A 561 13.47 -30.91 6.46
N ALA A 562 12.80 -32.03 6.16
CA ALA A 562 11.45 -32.33 6.63
C ALA A 562 11.26 -33.85 6.81
N LYS A 563 10.12 -34.25 7.39
CA LYS A 563 9.83 -35.66 7.74
C LYS A 563 9.82 -36.60 6.53
N GLU A 564 9.44 -36.11 5.35
CA GLU A 564 9.39 -36.88 4.11
C GLU A 564 10.78 -37.29 3.60
N TRP A 565 11.85 -36.68 4.13
CA TRP A 565 13.23 -37.05 3.83
C TRP A 565 13.68 -38.23 4.67
N CYS A 566 13.01 -38.49 5.80
CA CYS A 566 13.28 -39.62 6.67
C CYS A 566 12.67 -40.91 6.13
N ARG A 567 13.26 -42.04 6.48
CA ARG A 567 12.76 -43.37 6.10
C ARG A 567 11.40 -43.62 6.75
N GLN A 568 10.49 -44.22 5.99
CA GLN A 568 9.24 -44.74 6.54
C GLN A 568 9.51 -46.01 7.34
N GLU A 569 8.96 -46.07 8.54
CA GLU A 569 8.99 -47.26 9.38
C GLU A 569 7.56 -47.73 9.64
N ASN A 570 7.37 -49.05 9.68
CA ASN A 570 6.09 -49.65 9.94
C ASN A 570 5.80 -49.58 11.45
N VAL A 571 4.93 -48.65 11.83
CA VAL A 571 4.53 -48.45 13.22
C VAL A 571 3.24 -49.22 13.50
N PRO A 572 3.19 -50.04 14.56
CA PRO A 572 1.95 -50.72 14.95
C PRO A 572 0.96 -49.69 15.51
N ASN A 573 -0.12 -49.45 14.78
CA ASN A 573 -1.21 -48.57 15.20
C ASN A 573 -2.47 -49.39 15.47
N CYS A 574 -3.00 -49.28 16.68
CA CYS A 574 -4.13 -50.08 17.15
C CYS A 574 -5.43 -49.28 17.09
N PHE A 575 -6.45 -49.85 16.46
CA PHE A 575 -7.77 -49.25 16.31
C PHE A 575 -8.84 -50.18 16.85
N ILE A 576 -9.89 -49.61 17.42
CA ILE A 576 -11.14 -50.34 17.68
C ILE A 576 -11.86 -50.42 16.33
N VAL A 577 -11.96 -51.62 15.76
CA VAL A 577 -12.58 -51.82 14.44
C VAL A 577 -13.91 -52.53 14.54
N LYS A 578 -14.87 -52.16 13.69
CA LYS A 578 -16.17 -52.85 13.59
C LYS A 578 -15.98 -54.25 13.03
N THR A 579 -16.52 -55.26 13.73
CA THR A 579 -16.43 -56.69 13.37
C THR A 579 -17.75 -57.28 12.89
N GLY A 580 -18.85 -56.53 12.96
CA GLY A 580 -20.18 -56.97 12.53
C GLY A 580 -21.28 -56.34 13.37
N ALA A 581 -22.45 -56.98 13.38
CA ALA A 581 -23.53 -56.70 14.30
C ALA A 581 -23.97 -57.98 15.01
N ASP A 582 -24.38 -57.89 16.27
CA ASP A 582 -24.90 -59.02 17.02
C ASP A 582 -26.32 -59.40 16.56
N ASN A 583 -26.87 -60.48 17.14
CA ASN A 583 -28.22 -60.99 16.80
C ASN A 583 -29.36 -60.01 17.15
N THR A 584 -29.06 -58.87 17.78
CA THR A 584 -30.00 -57.79 18.10
C THR A 584 -29.78 -56.53 17.26
N GLY A 585 -28.80 -56.53 16.36
CA GLY A 585 -28.47 -55.43 15.47
C GLY A 585 -27.51 -54.40 16.08
N GLN A 586 -26.92 -54.65 17.26
CA GLN A 586 -25.92 -53.76 17.85
C GLN A 586 -24.55 -54.00 17.22
N PRO A 587 -23.77 -52.94 16.92
CA PRO A 587 -22.44 -53.08 16.31
C PRO A 587 -21.48 -53.79 17.27
N THR A 588 -20.81 -54.83 16.79
CA THR A 588 -19.71 -55.48 17.50
C THR A 588 -18.39 -54.89 17.05
N CYS A 589 -17.43 -54.75 17.95
CA CYS A 589 -16.10 -54.23 17.64
C CYS A 589 -15.00 -55.05 18.33
N ALA A 590 -13.77 -54.93 17.84
CA ALA A 590 -12.59 -55.53 18.45
C ALA A 590 -11.37 -54.64 18.26
N LEU A 591 -10.43 -54.66 19.20
CA LEU A 591 -9.13 -54.02 19.04
C LEU A 591 -8.29 -54.79 18.01
N ARG A 592 -7.86 -54.12 16.94
CA ARG A 592 -6.92 -54.66 15.95
C ARG A 592 -5.78 -53.68 15.69
N CYS A 593 -4.57 -54.20 15.63
CA CYS A 593 -3.38 -53.42 15.32
C CYS A 593 -2.93 -53.68 13.89
N TYR A 594 -2.67 -52.61 13.14
CA TYR A 594 -2.17 -52.63 11.78
C TYR A 594 -0.81 -51.94 11.73
N ASN A 595 0.09 -52.44 10.89
CA ASN A 595 1.37 -51.79 10.64
C ASN A 595 1.15 -50.67 9.62
N VAL A 596 1.26 -49.42 10.05
CA VAL A 596 1.10 -48.24 9.19
C VAL A 596 2.49 -47.72 8.83
N PRO A 597 2.83 -47.56 7.54
CA PRO A 597 4.08 -46.91 7.15
C PRO A 597 4.02 -45.42 7.50
N THR A 598 4.83 -45.02 8.48
CA THR A 598 4.89 -43.65 9.00
C THR A 598 6.29 -43.10 8.80
N PHE A 599 6.41 -41.88 8.28
CA PHE A 599 7.70 -41.19 8.20
C PHE A 599 8.27 -40.93 9.59
N GLY A 600 9.58 -41.09 9.75
CA GLY A 600 10.28 -40.56 10.92
C GLY A 600 10.18 -39.04 11.01
N ASP A 601 10.24 -38.50 12.22
CA ASP A 601 10.18 -37.06 12.45
C ASP A 601 11.52 -36.41 12.16
N CYS A 602 11.48 -35.14 11.74
CA CYS A 602 12.68 -34.33 11.57
C CYS A 602 12.82 -33.37 12.75
N THR A 603 13.55 -33.78 13.78
CA THR A 603 13.74 -32.97 15.00
C THR A 603 15.16 -32.45 15.08
N ASN A 604 15.33 -31.13 15.26
CA ASN A 604 16.64 -30.46 15.27
C ASN A 604 17.50 -30.79 14.02
N GLY A 605 16.84 -30.92 12.86
CA GLY A 605 17.50 -31.26 11.61
C GLY A 605 18.05 -32.69 11.54
N LEU A 606 17.62 -33.61 12.41
CA LEU A 606 17.98 -35.02 12.39
C LEU A 606 16.74 -35.92 12.34
N CYS A 607 16.79 -36.98 11.53
CA CYS A 607 15.73 -37.98 11.46
C CYS A 607 15.64 -38.76 12.77
N THR A 608 14.47 -38.76 13.40
CA THR A 608 14.14 -39.60 14.54
C THR A 608 13.11 -40.65 14.14
N PRO A 609 13.13 -41.85 14.75
CA PRO A 609 12.09 -42.85 14.50
C PRO A 609 10.72 -42.29 14.90
N PRO A 610 9.65 -42.63 14.16
CA PRO A 610 8.30 -42.16 14.48
C PRO A 610 7.84 -42.66 15.85
N GLU A 611 7.11 -41.83 16.58
CA GLU A 611 6.52 -42.22 17.87
C GLU A 611 5.45 -43.30 17.68
N ILE A 612 5.46 -44.32 18.54
CA ILE A 612 4.44 -45.38 18.53
C ILE A 612 3.21 -44.84 19.26
N PRO A 613 2.05 -44.71 18.60
CA PRO A 613 0.84 -44.22 19.25
C PRO A 613 0.41 -45.16 20.39
N PRO A 614 -0.14 -44.62 21.49
CA PRO A 614 -0.59 -45.43 22.61
C PRO A 614 -1.76 -46.33 22.18
N VAL A 615 -1.76 -47.57 22.68
CA VAL A 615 -2.85 -48.52 22.44
C VAL A 615 -4.13 -48.01 23.11
N PRO A 616 -5.26 -47.88 22.38
CA PRO A 616 -6.54 -47.50 22.97
C PRO A 616 -6.95 -48.45 24.10
N VAL A 617 -7.54 -47.91 25.16
CA VAL A 617 -8.11 -48.72 26.24
C VAL A 617 -9.35 -49.43 25.69
N PHE A 618 -9.34 -50.77 25.68
CA PHE A 618 -10.44 -51.59 25.20
C PHE A 618 -10.75 -52.70 26.21
N ASP A 619 -12.00 -52.77 26.69
CA ASP A 619 -12.47 -53.83 27.56
C ASP A 619 -13.15 -54.93 26.72
N PRO A 620 -12.54 -56.13 26.61
CA PRO A 620 -13.13 -57.23 25.84
C PRO A 620 -14.38 -57.85 26.49
N GLU A 621 -14.64 -57.62 27.78
CA GLU A 621 -15.83 -58.13 28.47
C GLU A 621 -17.05 -57.20 28.30
N ASN A 622 -16.82 -55.91 28.09
CA ASN A 622 -17.85 -54.90 27.79
C ASN A 622 -17.36 -53.91 26.72
N PRO A 623 -17.39 -54.29 25.43
CA PRO A 623 -16.79 -53.51 24.35
C PRO A 623 -17.58 -52.23 24.06
N ASP A 624 -16.97 -51.08 24.28
CA ASP A 624 -17.51 -49.78 23.83
C ASP A 624 -17.15 -49.58 22.34
N CYS A 625 -18.18 -49.63 21.50
CA CYS A 625 -18.04 -49.52 20.04
C CYS A 625 -18.43 -48.13 19.49
N SER A 626 -18.55 -47.12 20.35
CA SER A 626 -18.90 -45.74 19.96
C SER A 626 -17.86 -45.11 19.02
N ASP A 627 -16.57 -45.34 19.29
CA ASP A 627 -15.43 -44.83 18.50
C ASP A 627 -14.87 -45.84 17.48
N ALA A 628 -15.63 -46.92 17.19
CA ALA A 628 -15.17 -47.96 16.29
C ALA A 628 -15.11 -47.45 14.83
N ILE A 629 -13.98 -47.64 14.17
CA ILE A 629 -13.79 -47.32 12.74
C ILE A 629 -14.01 -48.56 11.86
N ASP A 630 -14.27 -48.34 10.57
CA ASP A 630 -14.22 -49.43 9.60
C ASP A 630 -12.77 -49.90 9.41
N PRO A 631 -12.53 -51.20 9.13
CA PRO A 631 -11.18 -51.72 8.98
C PRO A 631 -10.45 -50.96 7.85
N PRO A 632 -9.29 -50.35 8.14
CA PRO A 632 -8.56 -49.57 7.15
C PRO A 632 -8.13 -50.45 5.97
N THR A 633 -8.36 -49.96 4.76
CA THR A 633 -7.89 -50.60 3.52
C THR A 633 -6.54 -49.98 3.15
N PHE A 634 -5.45 -50.70 3.43
CA PHE A 634 -4.12 -50.30 2.98
C PHE A 634 -3.89 -50.93 1.60
N ASN A 635 -3.80 -50.11 0.55
CA ASN A 635 -3.27 -50.53 -0.76
C ASN A 635 -1.77 -50.34 -0.79
#